data_AF-A0A444WP01-F1
#
_entry.id   AF-A0A444WP01-F1
#
_cell.length_a   1.000
_cell.length_b   1.000
_cell.length_c   1.000
_cell.angle_alpha   90.00
_cell.angle_beta   90.00
_cell.angle_gamma   90.00
#
_symmetry.space_group_name_H-M   'P 1'
#
loop_
_entity.id
_entity.type
_entity.pdbx_description
1 polymer ?
#
loop_
_entity_poly.entity_id
_entity_poly.type
_entity_poly.pdbx_seq_one_letter_code
_entity_poly.pdbx_strand_id
1 'polypeptide(L)'
;MGDEAQRAKREAAASYDYDGDSRWADYWANVLIPPNMASRPDVINHFKHKFYQRYIDPDLVVEPMSSTSSSRSSSTTSSSTTSSNTGVRSRSNSGRSSGSGTYATQAPNAAPLRWDRQTVQFSVNAWVFVVAVLSLIPLVPGHLSNRAYRLSFLGTTCSSLFSLYSLYGKPTAWNLQGLQIYFQTIIATKDFITFVYCLSFVTSHLCLKLALIPIICRALEHVAKFLRRNFSRSTLYRKYLEEPCVWVESNNTTLNILASHAEIGLGFLLIISLFSWQRNIIQTFMYWQLLKLMYQAPVTSAYHRNVWATIGRTFIPFIHRYAPFLDGPISAVQRWWFR
;
A
#
# COMPACT_ATOMS: atom_id res chain seq x y z
N MET A 1 26.75 16.54 -37.95
CA MET A 1 28.00 15.82 -37.63
C MET A 1 27.91 15.00 -36.34
N GLY A 2 27.24 15.44 -35.26
CA GLY A 2 27.09 14.63 -34.04
C GLY A 2 26.21 13.38 -34.19
N ASP A 3 25.11 13.47 -34.93
CA ASP A 3 24.14 12.36 -35.05
C ASP A 3 24.65 11.18 -35.88
N GLU A 4 25.45 11.44 -36.92
CA GLU A 4 26.07 10.39 -37.76
C GLU A 4 27.14 9.62 -36.99
N ALA A 5 27.93 10.31 -36.17
CA ALA A 5 28.91 9.67 -35.28
C ALA A 5 28.21 8.76 -34.26
N GLN A 6 27.07 9.22 -33.71
CA GLN A 6 26.31 8.43 -32.74
C GLN A 6 25.60 7.23 -33.37
N ARG A 7 25.16 7.35 -34.63
CA ARG A 7 24.59 6.24 -35.39
C ARG A 7 25.63 5.15 -35.68
N ALA A 8 26.84 5.54 -36.09
CA ALA A 8 27.94 4.60 -36.31
C ALA A 8 28.31 3.83 -35.02
N LYS A 9 28.31 4.51 -33.86
CA LYS A 9 28.55 3.88 -32.55
C LYS A 9 27.47 2.88 -32.16
N ARG A 10 26.19 3.14 -32.49
CA ARG A 10 25.09 2.18 -32.27
C ARG A 10 25.20 0.95 -33.16
N GLU A 11 25.60 1.14 -34.42
CA GLU A 11 25.83 0.04 -35.37
C GLU A 11 27.04 -0.82 -34.97
N ALA A 12 28.08 -0.20 -34.39
CA ALA A 12 29.21 -0.92 -33.77
C ALA A 12 28.80 -1.67 -32.50
N ALA A 13 27.94 -1.08 -31.66
CA ALA A 13 27.40 -1.78 -30.49
C ALA A 13 26.50 -2.96 -30.90
N ALA A 14 25.72 -2.85 -31.97
CA ALA A 14 24.85 -3.94 -32.44
C ALA A 14 25.63 -5.12 -33.04
N SER A 15 26.80 -4.85 -33.62
CA SER A 15 27.67 -5.87 -34.24
C SER A 15 28.72 -6.47 -33.30
N TYR A 16 28.77 -6.02 -32.04
CA TYR A 16 29.69 -6.57 -31.04
C TYR A 16 29.32 -8.01 -30.65
N ASP A 17 30.34 -8.85 -30.45
CA ASP A 17 30.17 -10.24 -30.03
C ASP A 17 30.01 -10.32 -28.50
N TYR A 18 28.75 -10.24 -28.05
CA TYR A 18 28.39 -10.34 -26.64
C TYR A 18 28.46 -11.75 -26.08
N ASP A 19 28.29 -12.78 -26.92
CA ASP A 19 28.22 -14.17 -26.47
C ASP A 19 29.64 -14.73 -26.19
N GLY A 20 30.66 -14.14 -26.83
CA GLY A 20 32.07 -14.41 -26.54
C GLY A 20 32.65 -13.68 -25.31
N ASP A 21 31.94 -12.70 -24.74
CA ASP A 21 32.44 -11.89 -23.62
C ASP A 21 31.97 -12.44 -22.26
N SER A 22 32.89 -13.01 -21.48
CA SER A 22 32.62 -13.52 -20.13
C SER A 22 31.96 -12.50 -19.19
N ARG A 23 32.19 -11.19 -19.39
CA ARG A 23 31.62 -10.12 -18.56
C ARG A 23 30.15 -9.86 -18.87
N TRP A 24 29.69 -10.22 -20.07
CA TRP A 24 28.28 -10.08 -20.44
C TRP A 24 27.38 -11.02 -19.64
N ALA A 25 27.81 -12.27 -19.45
CA ALA A 25 27.05 -13.26 -18.67
C ALA A 25 26.87 -12.81 -17.20
N ASP A 26 27.95 -12.35 -16.57
CA ASP A 26 27.92 -11.82 -15.20
C ASP A 26 27.09 -10.55 -15.10
N TYR A 27 27.20 -9.65 -16.08
CA TYR A 27 26.38 -8.44 -16.11
C TYR A 27 24.90 -8.78 -16.24
N TRP A 28 24.52 -9.65 -17.18
CA TRP A 28 23.15 -10.05 -17.44
C TRP A 28 22.50 -10.75 -16.24
N ALA A 29 23.24 -11.62 -15.53
CA ALA A 29 22.75 -12.29 -14.33
C ALA A 29 22.45 -11.32 -13.17
N ASN A 30 23.13 -10.18 -13.13
CA ASN A 30 22.93 -9.13 -12.11
C ASN A 30 21.81 -8.13 -12.47
N VAL A 31 21.28 -8.16 -13.70
CA VAL A 31 20.17 -7.29 -14.09
C VAL A 31 18.85 -7.91 -13.62
N LEU A 32 18.19 -7.25 -12.66
CA LEU A 32 16.85 -7.62 -12.19
C LEU A 32 15.77 -7.25 -13.22
N ILE A 33 15.51 -8.18 -14.15
CA ILE A 33 14.44 -8.05 -15.16
C ILE A 33 13.29 -8.98 -14.78
N PRO A 34 12.03 -8.49 -14.72
CA PRO A 34 10.86 -9.35 -14.56
C PRO A 34 10.82 -10.48 -15.61
N PRO A 35 10.48 -11.73 -15.25
CA PRO A 35 10.58 -12.91 -16.15
C PRO A 35 9.79 -12.77 -17.44
N ASN A 36 8.69 -12.01 -17.42
CA ASN A 36 7.83 -11.72 -18.57
C ASN A 36 8.42 -10.68 -19.54
N MET A 37 9.50 -9.99 -19.17
CA MET A 37 10.17 -8.99 -20.00
C MET A 37 11.56 -9.43 -20.48
N ALA A 38 12.19 -10.40 -19.81
CA ALA A 38 13.53 -10.87 -20.12
C ALA A 38 13.66 -11.56 -21.49
N SER A 39 12.57 -12.12 -22.02
CA SER A 39 12.53 -12.77 -23.35
C SER A 39 12.29 -11.80 -24.51
N ARG A 40 12.02 -10.51 -24.24
CA ARG A 40 11.76 -9.54 -25.31
C ARG A 40 13.07 -9.08 -25.96
N PRO A 41 13.20 -9.12 -27.30
CA PRO A 41 14.43 -8.73 -28.00
C PRO A 41 14.79 -7.27 -27.78
N ASP A 42 13.79 -6.38 -27.67
CA ASP A 42 14.00 -4.95 -27.39
C ASP A 42 14.69 -4.71 -26.04
N VAL A 43 14.34 -5.54 -25.04
CA VAL A 43 14.87 -5.43 -23.69
C VAL A 43 16.33 -5.90 -23.66
N ILE A 44 16.60 -7.04 -24.29
CA ILE A 44 17.94 -7.59 -24.43
C ILE A 44 18.84 -6.57 -25.16
N ASN A 45 18.37 -5.99 -26.27
CA ASN A 45 19.13 -5.02 -27.04
C ASN A 45 19.45 -3.74 -26.23
N HIS A 46 18.50 -3.22 -25.45
CA HIS A 46 18.77 -2.05 -24.60
C HIS A 46 19.87 -2.32 -23.56
N PHE A 47 19.85 -3.50 -22.93
CA PHE A 47 20.87 -3.86 -21.95
C PHE A 47 22.22 -4.19 -22.59
N LYS A 48 22.24 -4.73 -23.83
CA LYS A 48 23.47 -4.85 -24.64
C LYS A 48 24.10 -3.47 -24.91
N HIS A 49 23.30 -2.49 -25.31
CA HIS A 49 23.78 -1.12 -25.52
C HIS A 49 24.27 -0.47 -24.21
N LYS A 50 23.60 -0.72 -23.08
CA LYS A 50 24.08 -0.26 -21.76
C LYS A 50 25.38 -0.92 -21.32
N PHE A 51 25.55 -2.21 -21.61
CA PHE A 51 26.79 -2.92 -21.36
C PHE A 51 27.93 -2.33 -22.20
N TYR A 52 27.69 -2.14 -23.50
CA TYR A 52 28.65 -1.55 -24.42
C TYR A 52 29.05 -0.13 -24.00
N GLN A 53 28.08 0.69 -23.58
CA GLN A 53 28.34 2.01 -23.01
C GLN A 53 29.23 1.94 -21.76
N ARG A 54 29.00 0.94 -20.89
CA ARG A 54 29.70 0.84 -19.61
C ARG A 54 31.13 0.32 -19.74
N TYR A 55 31.40 -0.57 -20.70
CA TYR A 55 32.66 -1.31 -20.77
C TYR A 55 33.50 -1.08 -22.02
N ILE A 56 32.92 -0.54 -23.11
CA ILE A 56 33.63 -0.35 -24.39
C ILE A 56 33.68 1.13 -24.79
N ASP A 57 32.54 1.80 -24.94
CA ASP A 57 32.47 3.20 -25.39
C ASP A 57 31.55 4.06 -24.49
N PRO A 58 32.12 4.77 -23.49
CA PRO A 58 31.37 5.63 -22.57
C PRO A 58 30.60 6.76 -23.24
N ASP A 59 31.01 7.19 -24.44
CA ASP A 59 30.39 8.28 -25.18
C ASP A 59 29.14 7.82 -25.96
N LEU A 60 28.84 6.51 -25.97
CA LEU A 60 27.60 5.99 -26.54
C LEU A 60 26.40 6.40 -25.67
N VAL A 61 25.68 7.45 -26.09
CA VAL A 61 24.34 7.78 -25.58
C VAL A 61 23.31 6.69 -25.90
N VAL A 62 22.89 5.95 -24.87
CA VAL A 62 21.82 4.94 -24.91
C VAL A 62 20.47 5.59 -24.63
N GLU A 63 19.52 5.46 -25.55
CA GLU A 63 18.17 5.99 -25.36
C GLU A 63 17.44 5.24 -24.23
N PRO A 64 16.75 5.96 -23.33
CA PRO A 64 15.94 5.32 -22.29
C PRO A 64 14.85 4.49 -22.97
N MET A 65 14.69 3.24 -22.52
CA MET A 65 13.64 2.38 -23.03
C MET A 65 12.30 3.08 -22.84
N SER A 66 11.56 3.30 -23.92
CA SER A 66 10.21 3.85 -23.89
C SER A 66 9.34 2.95 -23.02
N SER A 67 9.24 3.28 -21.74
CA SER A 67 8.23 2.72 -20.86
C SER A 67 6.90 2.92 -21.56
N THR A 68 6.12 1.84 -21.75
CA THR A 68 4.78 1.88 -22.33
C THR A 68 3.87 2.79 -21.50
N SER A 69 4.00 4.10 -21.69
CA SER A 69 2.97 5.10 -21.51
C SER A 69 2.32 5.25 -22.87
N SER A 70 1.04 4.93 -22.91
CA SER A 70 0.07 5.14 -23.99
C SER A 70 0.51 6.10 -25.08
N SER A 71 0.42 5.62 -26.33
CA SER A 71 0.53 6.37 -27.56
C SER A 71 -0.09 7.77 -27.50
N ARG A 72 0.75 8.79 -27.39
CA ARG A 72 0.46 10.13 -27.90
C ARG A 72 1.69 10.66 -28.61
N SER A 73 1.67 10.48 -29.91
CA SER A 73 2.43 11.25 -30.88
C SER A 73 2.14 12.74 -30.68
N SER A 74 3.17 13.50 -30.31
CA SER A 74 3.22 14.92 -30.59
C SER A 74 4.66 15.29 -30.88
N SER A 75 4.93 15.36 -32.18
CA SER A 75 6.10 15.90 -32.84
C SER A 75 6.61 17.20 -32.20
N THR A 76 7.87 17.20 -31.80
CA THR A 76 8.65 18.41 -31.57
C THR A 76 8.96 19.06 -32.91
N THR A 77 8.47 20.28 -33.11
CA THR A 77 8.76 21.12 -34.27
C THR A 77 10.22 21.58 -34.20
N SER A 78 11.04 21.09 -35.11
CA SER A 78 12.35 21.65 -35.43
C SER A 78 12.17 23.02 -36.06
N SER A 79 12.70 24.05 -35.41
CA SER A 79 12.84 25.40 -35.93
C SER A 79 13.95 25.44 -36.98
N SER A 80 13.58 25.45 -38.26
CA SER A 80 14.46 25.87 -39.36
C SER A 80 13.82 27.07 -40.08
N THR A 81 14.46 28.22 -39.87
CA THR A 81 14.25 29.49 -40.53
C THR A 81 14.75 29.44 -41.97
N THR A 82 13.84 29.63 -42.94
CA THR A 82 13.98 30.30 -44.27
C THR A 82 12.84 29.75 -45.15
N SER A 83 11.90 30.56 -45.65
CA SER A 83 12.04 31.25 -46.93
C SER A 83 10.79 32.10 -47.18
N SER A 84 10.96 33.35 -47.62
CA SER A 84 9.88 34.22 -48.09
C SER A 84 10.00 34.49 -49.59
N ASN A 85 8.86 34.37 -50.27
CA ASN A 85 8.44 34.95 -51.55
C ASN A 85 9.04 34.37 -52.85
N THR A 86 8.16 33.84 -53.72
CA THR A 86 7.56 34.57 -54.86
C THR A 86 6.75 33.64 -55.78
N GLY A 87 5.63 34.15 -56.34
CA GLY A 87 5.10 33.79 -57.66
C GLY A 87 4.08 32.64 -57.75
N VAL A 88 3.00 32.63 -58.54
CA VAL A 88 2.11 33.58 -59.24
C VAL A 88 1.03 32.72 -59.95
N ARG A 89 -0.26 33.16 -59.94
CA ARG A 89 -1.41 32.80 -60.84
C ARG A 89 -1.94 31.34 -60.82
N SER A 90 -3.22 31.01 -61.07
CA SER A 90 -4.39 31.72 -61.61
C SER A 90 -5.71 30.94 -61.41
N ARG A 91 -6.81 31.70 -61.21
CA ARG A 91 -8.20 31.57 -61.79
C ARG A 91 -9.28 30.57 -61.29
N SER A 92 -10.37 31.20 -60.78
CA SER A 92 -11.83 31.04 -61.07
C SER A 92 -12.55 29.73 -60.65
N ASN A 93 -13.80 29.67 -60.16
CA ASN A 93 -14.94 30.58 -60.10
C ASN A 93 -16.00 30.10 -59.07
N SER A 94 -16.81 31.04 -58.55
CA SER A 94 -18.24 30.94 -58.13
C SER A 94 -18.72 30.05 -56.97
N GLY A 95 -19.37 30.70 -55.98
CA GLY A 95 -20.42 30.11 -55.13
C GLY A 95 -20.58 30.75 -53.74
N ARG A 96 -21.42 31.79 -53.61
CA ARG A 96 -21.81 32.41 -52.32
C ARG A 96 -22.97 31.64 -51.68
N SER A 97 -22.89 31.31 -50.38
CA SER A 97 -24.04 31.39 -49.46
C SER A 97 -23.60 31.36 -48.00
N SER A 98 -24.26 32.22 -47.23
CA SER A 98 -24.08 32.55 -45.81
C SER A 98 -24.50 31.42 -44.88
N GLY A 99 -23.71 31.18 -43.82
CA GLY A 99 -24.05 30.28 -42.73
C GLY A 99 -23.30 30.64 -41.45
N SER A 100 -24.00 31.30 -40.54
CA SER A 100 -23.57 31.67 -39.18
C SER A 100 -23.00 30.47 -38.42
N GLY A 101 -21.68 30.40 -38.28
CA GLY A 101 -20.98 29.42 -37.44
C GLY A 101 -20.93 29.89 -36.00
N THR A 102 -21.79 29.31 -35.18
CA THR A 102 -21.83 29.41 -33.72
C THR A 102 -20.43 29.20 -33.13
N TYR A 103 -19.97 30.15 -32.31
CA TYR A 103 -18.81 29.96 -31.44
C TYR A 103 -19.14 28.85 -30.42
N ALA A 104 -18.84 27.61 -30.77
CA ALA A 104 -18.74 26.54 -29.79
C ALA A 104 -17.44 26.76 -29.02
N THR A 105 -17.51 27.56 -27.95
CA THR A 105 -16.55 27.52 -26.85
C THR A 105 -16.36 26.06 -26.47
N GLN A 106 -15.17 25.51 -26.75
CA GLN A 106 -14.80 24.20 -26.26
C GLN A 106 -14.95 24.24 -24.74
N ALA A 107 -15.96 23.52 -24.24
CA ALA A 107 -16.09 23.23 -22.83
C ALA A 107 -14.75 22.67 -22.35
N PRO A 108 -14.21 23.12 -21.20
CA PRO A 108 -13.04 22.49 -20.64
C PRO A 108 -13.39 21.02 -20.46
N ASN A 109 -12.61 20.14 -21.07
CA ASN A 109 -12.73 18.70 -20.86
C ASN A 109 -12.81 18.46 -19.36
N ALA A 110 -14.02 18.20 -18.86
CA ALA A 110 -14.26 17.72 -17.53
C ALA A 110 -13.72 16.29 -17.54
N ALA A 111 -12.41 16.15 -17.36
CA ALA A 111 -11.83 14.88 -16.97
C ALA A 111 -12.64 14.43 -15.75
N PRO A 112 -13.30 13.25 -15.81
CA PRO A 112 -14.11 12.79 -14.69
C PRO A 112 -13.20 12.83 -13.47
N LEU A 113 -13.72 13.38 -12.37
CA LEU A 113 -13.02 13.64 -11.12
C LEU A 113 -12.28 12.37 -10.69
N ARG A 114 -11.03 12.20 -11.16
CA ARG A 114 -10.28 10.95 -11.00
C ARG A 114 -9.70 11.03 -9.61
N TRP A 115 -10.54 10.68 -8.62
CA TRP A 115 -10.16 10.62 -7.24
C TRP A 115 -8.89 9.79 -7.13
N ASP A 116 -7.80 10.44 -6.73
CA ASP A 116 -6.53 9.75 -6.52
C ASP A 116 -6.73 8.69 -5.43
N ARG A 117 -6.18 7.50 -5.66
CA ARG A 117 -6.31 6.33 -4.78
C ARG A 117 -5.90 6.68 -3.34
N GLN A 118 -4.88 7.52 -3.20
CA GLN A 118 -4.40 8.00 -1.90
C GLN A 118 -5.44 8.88 -1.19
N THR A 119 -6.13 9.74 -1.94
CA THR A 119 -7.20 10.60 -1.41
C THR A 119 -8.41 9.77 -0.97
N VAL A 120 -8.77 8.72 -1.72
CA VAL A 120 -9.83 7.79 -1.32
C VAL A 120 -9.44 7.06 -0.02
N GLN A 121 -8.25 6.47 0.04
CA GLN A 121 -7.75 5.81 1.26
C GLN A 121 -7.72 6.76 2.45
N PHE A 122 -7.24 7.99 2.25
CA PHE A 122 -7.24 9.03 3.27
C PHE A 122 -8.66 9.34 3.77
N SER A 123 -9.59 9.62 2.86
CA SER A 123 -10.96 9.99 3.22
C SER A 123 -11.65 8.90 4.06
N VAL A 124 -11.47 7.63 3.70
CA VAL A 124 -12.03 6.49 4.44
C VAL A 124 -11.36 6.35 5.80
N ASN A 125 -10.03 6.44 5.89
CA ASN A 125 -9.33 6.35 7.18
C ASN A 125 -9.62 7.55 8.10
N ALA A 126 -9.77 8.75 7.55
CA ALA A 126 -10.17 9.94 8.29
C ALA A 126 -11.60 9.80 8.84
N TRP A 127 -12.52 9.29 8.01
CA TRP A 127 -13.88 9.00 8.45
C TRP A 127 -13.89 7.92 9.56
N VAL A 128 -13.15 6.82 9.38
CA VAL A 128 -12.98 5.78 10.40
C VAL A 128 -12.44 6.38 11.70
N PHE A 129 -11.43 7.24 11.63
CA PHE A 129 -10.86 7.88 12.82
C PHE A 129 -11.90 8.69 13.59
N VAL A 130 -12.68 9.53 12.90
CA VAL A 130 -13.72 10.36 13.52
C VAL A 130 -14.81 9.49 14.17
N VAL A 131 -15.30 8.48 13.46
CA VAL A 131 -16.35 7.58 13.96
C VAL A 131 -15.83 6.73 15.13
N ALA A 132 -14.57 6.29 15.08
CA ALA A 132 -13.92 5.54 16.15
C ALA A 132 -13.82 6.36 17.43
N VAL A 133 -13.33 7.59 17.34
CA VAL A 133 -13.25 8.53 18.47
C VAL A 133 -14.64 8.82 19.02
N LEU A 134 -15.64 9.06 18.16
CA LEU A 134 -17.02 9.29 18.58
C LEU A 134 -17.58 8.13 19.41
N SER A 135 -17.23 6.89 19.07
CA SER A 135 -17.71 5.72 19.83
C SER A 135 -17.05 5.56 21.21
N LEU A 136 -15.85 6.11 21.41
CA LEU A 136 -15.15 6.10 22.70
C LEU A 136 -15.67 7.17 23.66
N ILE A 137 -16.11 8.31 23.14
CA ILE A 137 -16.60 9.44 23.96
C ILE A 137 -17.81 8.98 24.81
N PRO A 138 -17.75 9.10 26.15
CA PRO A 138 -18.82 8.64 27.04
C PRO A 138 -20.09 9.49 26.96
N LEU A 139 -20.02 10.68 26.35
CA LEU A 139 -21.15 11.60 26.18
C LEU A 139 -22.13 11.18 25.06
N VAL A 140 -21.76 10.20 24.22
CA VAL A 140 -22.58 9.77 23.09
C VAL A 140 -23.63 8.73 23.53
N PRO A 141 -24.91 8.87 23.11
CA PRO A 141 -25.95 7.88 23.40
C PRO A 141 -25.52 6.46 23.02
N GLY A 142 -25.80 5.47 23.88
CA GLY A 142 -25.28 4.10 23.72
C GLY A 142 -25.62 3.44 22.38
N HIS A 143 -26.79 3.73 21.81
CA HIS A 143 -27.17 3.22 20.49
C HIS A 143 -26.33 3.81 19.34
N LEU A 144 -25.98 5.10 19.41
CA LEU A 144 -25.10 5.76 18.46
C LEU A 144 -23.65 5.28 18.63
N SER A 145 -23.18 5.14 19.87
CA SER A 145 -21.85 4.60 20.16
C SER A 145 -21.69 3.17 19.61
N ASN A 146 -22.70 2.29 19.77
CA ASN A 146 -22.67 0.93 19.22
C ASN A 146 -22.72 0.91 17.68
N ARG A 147 -23.48 1.81 17.05
CA ARG A 147 -23.48 1.96 15.59
C ARG A 147 -22.14 2.49 15.09
N ALA A 148 -21.59 3.50 15.73
CA ALA A 148 -20.28 4.08 15.42
C ALA A 148 -19.16 3.04 15.59
N TYR A 149 -19.22 2.22 16.65
CA TYR A 149 -18.33 1.07 16.84
C TYR A 149 -18.34 0.17 15.60
N ARG A 150 -19.53 -0.34 15.21
CA ARG A 150 -19.66 -1.25 14.06
C ARG A 150 -19.25 -0.61 12.75
N LEU A 151 -19.59 0.66 12.54
CA LEU A 151 -19.20 1.42 11.36
C LEU A 151 -17.70 1.63 11.28
N SER A 152 -17.01 1.85 12.41
CA SER A 152 -15.55 1.98 12.45
C SER A 152 -14.87 0.70 12.01
N PHE A 153 -15.34 -0.45 12.52
CA PHE A 153 -14.84 -1.76 12.11
C PHE A 153 -15.16 -2.07 10.65
N LEU A 154 -16.39 -1.83 10.19
CA LEU A 154 -16.79 -2.05 8.80
C LEU A 154 -15.98 -1.17 7.84
N GLY A 155 -15.81 0.11 8.17
CA GLY A 155 -14.99 1.05 7.45
C GLY A 155 -13.54 0.63 7.33
N THR A 156 -12.97 0.16 8.44
CA THR A 156 -11.60 -0.35 8.46
C THR A 156 -11.47 -1.59 7.61
N THR A 157 -12.40 -2.55 7.71
CA THR A 157 -12.45 -3.77 6.88
C THR A 157 -12.48 -3.41 5.39
N CYS A 158 -13.37 -2.50 4.98
CA CYS A 158 -13.45 -2.04 3.60
C CYS A 158 -12.17 -1.33 3.16
N SER A 159 -11.59 -0.47 4.01
CA SER A 159 -10.33 0.22 3.70
C SER A 159 -9.16 -0.75 3.55
N SER A 160 -9.01 -1.71 4.45
CA SER A 160 -7.95 -2.71 4.39
C SER A 160 -8.12 -3.62 3.18
N LEU A 161 -9.35 -4.01 2.86
CA LEU A 161 -9.65 -4.81 1.68
C LEU A 161 -9.35 -4.04 0.40
N PHE A 162 -9.70 -2.75 0.35
CA PHE A 162 -9.37 -1.87 -0.77
C PHE A 162 -7.85 -1.73 -0.95
N SER A 163 -7.11 -1.48 0.14
CA SER A 163 -5.64 -1.42 0.10
C SER A 163 -5.03 -2.72 -0.38
N LEU A 164 -5.54 -3.85 0.10
CA LEU A 164 -5.06 -5.17 -0.26
C LEU A 164 -5.31 -5.48 -1.74
N TYR A 165 -6.54 -5.28 -2.20
CA TYR A 165 -6.92 -5.47 -3.60
C TYR A 165 -6.09 -4.60 -4.54
N SER A 166 -5.79 -3.38 -4.11
CA SER A 166 -5.11 -2.41 -4.95
C SER A 166 -3.57 -2.58 -4.94
N LEU A 167 -2.99 -3.27 -3.95
CA LEU A 167 -1.57 -3.61 -3.90
C LEU A 167 -1.26 -4.99 -4.51
N TYR A 168 -2.09 -5.99 -4.23
CA TYR A 168 -1.83 -7.38 -4.60
C TYR A 168 -2.70 -7.88 -5.77
N GLY A 169 -3.71 -7.11 -6.18
CA GLY A 169 -4.56 -7.43 -7.31
C GLY A 169 -5.53 -8.59 -7.05
N LYS A 170 -5.94 -9.25 -8.12
CA LYS A 170 -6.78 -10.46 -8.08
C LYS A 170 -5.92 -11.71 -8.02
N PRO A 171 -6.40 -12.82 -7.41
CA PRO A 171 -5.68 -14.09 -7.46
C PRO A 171 -5.46 -14.53 -8.91
N THR A 172 -4.26 -15.06 -9.19
CA THR A 172 -3.84 -15.52 -10.53
C THR A 172 -4.80 -16.58 -11.09
N ALA A 173 -5.30 -17.46 -10.22
CA ALA A 173 -6.31 -18.45 -10.53
C ALA A 173 -7.27 -18.63 -9.34
N TRP A 174 -8.55 -18.87 -9.65
CA TRP A 174 -9.59 -19.19 -8.66
C TRP A 174 -9.61 -20.68 -8.28
N ASN A 175 -8.48 -21.38 -8.45
CA ASN A 175 -8.29 -22.73 -7.93
C ASN A 175 -7.79 -22.66 -6.48
N LEU A 176 -7.97 -23.75 -5.72
CA LEU A 176 -7.52 -23.82 -4.32
C LEU A 176 -6.01 -23.53 -4.18
N GLN A 177 -5.20 -24.01 -5.13
CA GLN A 177 -3.74 -23.83 -5.13
C GLN A 177 -3.34 -22.36 -5.39
N GLY A 178 -3.96 -21.70 -6.37
CA GLY A 178 -3.71 -20.29 -6.67
C GLY A 178 -4.19 -19.36 -5.56
N LEU A 179 -5.31 -19.71 -4.92
CA LEU A 179 -5.79 -19.02 -3.72
C LEU A 179 -4.81 -19.19 -2.55
N GLN A 180 -4.27 -20.40 -2.34
CA GLN A 180 -3.27 -20.65 -1.30
C GLN A 180 -2.02 -19.80 -1.49
N ILE A 181 -1.47 -19.75 -2.71
CA ILE A 181 -0.28 -18.93 -3.03
C ILE A 181 -0.59 -17.44 -2.82
N TYR A 182 -1.78 -16.99 -3.23
CA TYR A 182 -2.22 -15.62 -3.02
C TYR A 182 -2.29 -15.27 -1.52
N PHE A 183 -2.89 -16.13 -0.71
CA PHE A 183 -2.94 -15.93 0.74
C PHE A 183 -1.55 -15.95 1.38
N GLN A 184 -0.65 -16.84 0.97
CA GLN A 184 0.73 -16.87 1.47
C GLN A 184 1.46 -15.55 1.24
N THR A 185 1.18 -14.88 0.13
CA THR A 185 1.78 -13.57 -0.20
C THR A 185 1.28 -12.45 0.71
N ILE A 186 0.06 -12.59 1.23
CA ILE A 186 -0.70 -11.52 1.87
C ILE A 186 -0.79 -11.69 3.39
N ILE A 187 -0.70 -12.93 3.89
CA ILE A 187 -1.00 -13.28 5.28
C ILE A 187 -0.09 -12.54 6.30
N ALA A 188 1.13 -12.19 5.88
CA ALA A 188 2.10 -11.48 6.69
C ALA A 188 1.94 -9.94 6.64
N THR A 189 1.02 -9.41 5.84
CA THR A 189 0.87 -7.96 5.62
C THR A 189 0.00 -7.32 6.72
N LYS A 190 0.39 -6.11 7.18
CA LYS A 190 -0.36 -5.32 8.18
C LYS A 190 -1.83 -5.15 7.79
N ASP A 191 -2.10 -4.94 6.50
CA ASP A 191 -3.44 -4.73 5.95
C ASP A 191 -4.31 -5.99 6.05
N PHE A 192 -3.76 -7.17 5.78
CA PHE A 192 -4.49 -8.42 5.91
C PHE A 192 -4.79 -8.75 7.37
N ILE A 193 -3.80 -8.62 8.25
CA ILE A 193 -3.98 -8.84 9.69
C ILE A 193 -5.07 -7.91 10.22
N THR A 194 -5.05 -6.64 9.81
CA THR A 194 -6.08 -5.68 10.21
C THR A 194 -7.45 -6.02 9.63
N PHE A 195 -7.50 -6.49 8.39
CA PHE A 195 -8.74 -6.96 7.77
C PHE A 195 -9.38 -8.10 8.58
N VAL A 196 -8.61 -9.14 8.91
CA VAL A 196 -9.09 -10.28 9.70
C VAL A 196 -9.47 -9.86 11.12
N TYR A 197 -8.67 -8.98 11.73
CA TYR A 197 -8.99 -8.35 13.02
C TYR A 197 -10.36 -7.69 12.98
N CYS A 198 -10.58 -6.81 12.02
CA CYS A 198 -11.83 -6.06 11.95
C CYS A 198 -13.02 -6.95 11.62
N LEU A 199 -12.85 -7.92 10.71
CA LEU A 199 -13.89 -8.88 10.34
C LEU A 199 -14.40 -9.69 11.56
N SER A 200 -13.49 -10.04 12.47
CA SER A 200 -13.81 -10.77 13.71
C SER A 200 -14.76 -10.00 14.63
N PHE A 201 -14.70 -8.65 14.60
CA PHE A 201 -15.56 -7.80 15.44
C PHE A 201 -16.80 -7.29 14.70
N VAL A 202 -16.76 -7.09 13.38
CA VAL A 202 -17.95 -6.74 12.57
C VAL A 202 -19.03 -7.82 12.69
N THR A 203 -18.63 -9.08 12.65
CA THR A 203 -19.55 -10.24 12.69
C THR A 203 -20.07 -10.52 14.10
N SER A 204 -19.46 -9.94 15.13
CA SER A 204 -19.81 -10.19 16.52
C SER A 204 -20.79 -9.16 17.09
N HIS A 205 -21.63 -9.58 18.04
CA HIS A 205 -22.50 -8.67 18.79
C HIS A 205 -21.80 -8.03 20.00
N LEU A 206 -20.59 -8.49 20.35
CA LEU A 206 -19.84 -8.04 21.51
C LEU A 206 -19.14 -6.69 21.23
N CYS A 207 -19.54 -5.64 21.95
CA CYS A 207 -18.96 -4.29 21.80
C CYS A 207 -17.91 -4.04 22.89
N LEU A 208 -16.65 -4.35 22.59
CA LEU A 208 -15.53 -4.07 23.50
C LEU A 208 -14.83 -2.79 23.06
N LYS A 209 -15.05 -1.67 23.76
CA LYS A 209 -14.45 -0.37 23.40
C LYS A 209 -12.92 -0.41 23.27
N LEU A 210 -12.25 -1.27 24.05
CA LEU A 210 -10.79 -1.49 23.96
C LEU A 210 -10.35 -2.01 22.59
N ALA A 211 -11.23 -2.69 21.85
CA ALA A 211 -10.96 -3.17 20.50
C ALA A 211 -10.75 -2.04 19.48
N LEU A 212 -11.13 -0.80 19.81
CA LEU A 212 -10.89 0.35 18.93
C LEU A 212 -9.50 0.93 19.03
N ILE A 213 -8.75 0.67 20.11
CA ILE A 213 -7.44 1.28 20.31
C ILE A 213 -6.50 0.99 19.12
N PRO A 214 -6.36 -0.27 18.63
CA PRO A 214 -5.52 -0.55 17.47
C PRO A 214 -6.01 0.13 16.18
N ILE A 215 -7.33 0.25 16.00
CA ILE A 215 -7.94 0.91 14.84
C ILE A 215 -7.63 2.40 14.84
N ILE A 216 -7.77 3.05 16.00
CA ILE A 216 -7.50 4.48 16.16
C ILE A 216 -6.02 4.74 15.90
N CYS A 217 -5.11 3.96 16.50
CA CYS A 217 -3.67 4.09 16.27
C CYS A 217 -3.34 3.99 14.77
N ARG A 218 -3.91 3.00 14.08
CA ARG A 218 -3.71 2.81 12.65
C ARG A 218 -4.28 3.95 11.80
N ALA A 219 -5.53 4.36 12.06
CA ALA A 219 -6.17 5.41 11.29
C ALA A 219 -5.42 6.74 11.44
N LEU A 220 -4.95 7.02 12.65
CA LEU A 220 -4.14 8.17 13.00
C LEU A 220 -2.77 8.16 12.30
N GLU A 221 -2.11 7.00 12.15
CA GLU A 221 -0.91 6.87 11.29
C GLU A 221 -1.18 7.25 9.83
N HIS A 222 -2.27 6.75 9.24
CA HIS A 222 -2.62 7.03 7.83
C HIS A 222 -3.00 8.50 7.62
N VAL A 223 -3.76 9.07 8.54
CA VAL A 223 -4.19 10.47 8.51
C VAL A 223 -2.98 11.39 8.65
N ALA A 224 -2.10 11.17 9.64
CA ALA A 224 -0.94 12.02 9.88
C ALA A 224 0.02 12.07 8.67
N LYS A 225 0.32 10.89 8.08
CA LYS A 225 1.18 10.79 6.89
C LYS A 225 0.59 11.55 5.69
N PHE A 226 -0.71 11.42 5.47
CA PHE A 226 -1.38 12.10 4.36
C PHE A 226 -1.45 13.62 4.56
N LEU A 227 -1.80 14.06 5.78
CA LEU A 227 -1.86 15.49 6.11
C LEU A 227 -0.51 16.16 5.90
N ARG A 228 0.58 15.55 6.40
CA ARG A 228 1.93 16.09 6.24
C ARG A 228 2.35 16.18 4.77
N ARG A 229 2.08 15.13 3.98
CA ARG A 229 2.46 15.08 2.56
C ARG A 229 1.74 16.13 1.72
N ASN A 230 0.45 16.37 1.96
CA ASN A 230 -0.38 17.20 1.09
C ASN A 230 -0.59 18.63 1.60
N PHE A 231 -0.60 18.85 2.92
CA PHE A 231 -0.97 20.13 3.54
C PHE A 231 0.18 20.82 4.30
N SER A 232 1.43 20.37 4.14
CA SER A 232 2.61 20.97 4.79
C SER A 232 2.77 22.49 4.56
N ARG A 233 2.23 23.01 3.45
CA ARG A 233 2.27 24.45 3.12
C ARG A 233 1.07 25.25 3.65
N SER A 234 0.05 24.59 4.18
CA SER A 234 -1.16 25.25 4.68
C SER A 234 -0.93 25.88 6.07
N THR A 235 -1.41 27.11 6.26
CA THR A 235 -1.31 27.84 7.54
C THR A 235 -2.11 27.18 8.65
N LEU A 236 -3.25 26.56 8.33
CA LEU A 236 -4.07 25.82 9.29
C LEU A 236 -3.36 24.55 9.78
N TYR A 237 -2.67 23.85 8.86
CA TYR A 237 -1.89 22.67 9.21
C TYR A 237 -0.75 23.03 10.15
N ARG A 238 0.04 24.07 9.80
CA ARG A 238 1.14 24.55 10.65
C ARG A 238 0.70 24.99 12.03
N LYS A 239 -0.46 25.64 12.15
CA LYS A 239 -0.94 26.18 13.43
C LYS A 239 -1.47 25.13 14.40
N TYR A 240 -2.12 24.07 13.92
CA TYR A 240 -2.85 23.13 14.79
C TYR A 240 -2.47 21.65 14.63
N LEU A 241 -1.99 21.24 13.46
CA LEU A 241 -1.85 19.81 13.11
C LEU A 241 -0.40 19.38 12.86
N GLU A 242 0.53 20.30 12.68
CA GLU A 242 1.94 20.01 12.43
C GLU A 242 2.58 19.25 13.61
N GLU A 243 2.52 19.81 14.81
CA GLU A 243 3.08 19.20 16.02
C GLU A 243 2.52 17.80 16.31
N PRO A 244 1.18 17.56 16.36
CA PRO A 244 0.67 16.22 16.58
C PRO A 244 0.99 15.27 15.42
N CYS A 245 0.97 15.70 14.16
CA CYS A 245 1.33 14.81 13.05
C CYS A 245 2.81 14.40 13.10
N VAL A 246 3.71 15.31 13.47
CA VAL A 246 5.14 15.02 13.65
C VAL A 246 5.34 14.05 14.81
N TRP A 247 4.67 14.29 15.94
CA TRP A 247 4.72 13.38 17.10
C TRP A 247 4.26 11.97 16.74
N VAL A 248 3.16 11.84 16.01
CA VAL A 248 2.64 10.54 15.55
C VAL A 248 3.65 9.80 14.68
N GLU A 249 4.32 10.52 13.79
CA GLU A 249 5.30 9.94 12.88
C GLU A 249 6.60 9.55 13.61
N SER A 250 7.06 10.35 14.58
CA SER A 250 8.22 10.02 15.41
C SER A 250 7.96 8.89 16.40
N ASN A 251 6.72 8.74 16.87
CA ASN A 251 6.35 7.77 17.92
C ASN A 251 5.60 6.54 17.37
N ASN A 252 5.83 6.19 16.11
CA ASN A 252 5.20 5.03 15.47
C ASN A 252 5.40 3.72 16.26
N THR A 253 6.59 3.51 16.82
CA THR A 253 6.90 2.36 17.67
C THR A 253 6.05 2.33 18.94
N THR A 254 5.84 3.49 19.58
CA THR A 254 5.01 3.61 20.79
C THR A 254 3.55 3.28 20.49
N LEU A 255 3.03 3.77 19.35
CA LEU A 255 1.66 3.47 18.91
C LEU A 255 1.47 1.98 18.63
N ASN A 256 2.42 1.31 17.97
CA ASN A 256 2.33 -0.13 17.73
C ASN A 256 2.48 -0.95 19.03
N ILE A 257 3.32 -0.53 19.98
CA ILE A 257 3.40 -1.16 21.30
C ILE A 257 2.07 -1.03 22.05
N LEU A 258 1.47 0.17 22.05
CA LEU A 258 0.15 0.40 22.67
C LEU A 258 -0.94 -0.45 22.01
N ALA A 259 -0.95 -0.52 20.68
CA ALA A 259 -1.87 -1.37 19.94
C ALA A 259 -1.69 -2.85 20.32
N SER A 260 -0.46 -3.35 20.40
CA SER A 260 -0.19 -4.74 20.82
C SER A 260 -0.60 -5.05 22.26
N HIS A 261 -0.44 -4.09 23.18
CA HIS A 261 -0.98 -4.23 24.54
C HIS A 261 -2.51 -4.33 24.53
N ALA A 262 -3.18 -3.48 23.74
CA ALA A 262 -4.63 -3.51 23.61
C ALA A 262 -5.10 -4.82 22.95
N GLU A 263 -4.43 -5.31 21.91
CA GLU A 263 -4.73 -6.57 21.21
C GLU A 263 -4.62 -7.78 22.16
N ILE A 264 -3.51 -7.89 22.90
CA ILE A 264 -3.33 -8.99 23.85
C ILE A 264 -4.34 -8.87 25.01
N GLY A 265 -4.55 -7.66 25.54
CA GLY A 265 -5.55 -7.41 26.57
C GLY A 265 -6.95 -7.78 26.13
N LEU A 266 -7.29 -7.53 24.86
CA LEU A 266 -8.56 -7.92 24.25
C LEU A 266 -8.72 -9.45 24.18
N GLY A 267 -7.63 -10.18 23.94
CA GLY A 267 -7.63 -11.65 23.98
C GLY A 267 -8.03 -12.19 25.36
N PHE A 268 -7.48 -11.60 26.43
CA PHE A 268 -7.87 -11.95 27.79
C PHE A 268 -9.30 -11.53 28.12
N LEU A 269 -9.75 -10.36 27.66
CA LEU A 269 -11.14 -9.92 27.85
C LEU A 269 -12.14 -10.85 27.16
N LEU A 270 -11.78 -11.40 25.99
CA LEU A 270 -12.60 -12.40 25.32
C LEU A 270 -12.69 -13.69 26.13
N ILE A 271 -11.58 -14.16 26.74
CA ILE A 271 -11.62 -15.30 27.67
C ILE A 271 -12.56 -14.99 28.85
N ILE A 272 -12.43 -13.82 29.48
CA ILE A 272 -13.30 -13.41 30.59
C ILE A 272 -14.77 -13.35 30.13
N SER A 273 -15.03 -12.89 28.90
CA SER A 273 -16.38 -12.82 28.33
C SER A 273 -17.03 -14.19 28.16
N LEU A 274 -16.26 -15.27 28.04
CA LEU A 274 -16.80 -16.65 28.00
C LEU A 274 -17.48 -17.06 29.30
N PHE A 275 -17.17 -16.41 30.43
CA PHE A 275 -17.86 -16.67 31.69
C PHE A 275 -19.17 -15.87 31.81
N SER A 276 -19.36 -14.82 30.99
CA SER A 276 -20.57 -14.00 30.96
C SER A 276 -21.74 -14.70 30.23
N TRP A 277 -22.90 -14.05 30.13
CA TRP A 277 -24.07 -14.55 29.40
C TRP A 277 -23.94 -14.35 27.86
N GLN A 278 -23.10 -13.40 27.42
CA GLN A 278 -22.84 -13.12 26.00
C GLN A 278 -21.64 -13.93 25.46
N ARG A 279 -21.66 -15.26 25.65
CA ARG A 279 -20.54 -16.13 25.28
C ARG A 279 -20.42 -16.25 23.77
N ASN A 280 -19.24 -15.97 23.24
CA ASN A 280 -18.92 -16.24 21.84
C ASN A 280 -17.62 -17.05 21.74
N ILE A 281 -17.76 -18.37 21.87
CA ILE A 281 -16.64 -19.33 21.84
C ILE A 281 -15.90 -19.25 20.51
N ILE A 282 -16.63 -19.19 19.40
CA ILE A 282 -16.08 -19.15 18.04
C ILE A 282 -15.23 -17.89 17.85
N GLN A 283 -15.76 -16.72 18.23
CA GLN A 283 -15.00 -15.47 18.15
C GLN A 283 -13.74 -15.50 19.00
N THR A 284 -13.82 -16.04 20.23
CA THR A 284 -12.65 -16.15 21.11
C THR A 284 -11.60 -17.05 20.46
N PHE A 285 -11.98 -18.23 19.97
CA PHE A 285 -11.06 -19.13 19.28
C PHE A 285 -10.42 -18.47 18.04
N MET A 286 -11.23 -17.86 17.17
CA MET A 286 -10.76 -17.15 15.96
C MET A 286 -9.80 -16.01 16.30
N TYR A 287 -10.09 -15.24 17.36
CA TYR A 287 -9.24 -14.14 17.79
C TYR A 287 -7.91 -14.63 18.37
N TRP A 288 -7.90 -15.73 19.12
CA TRP A 288 -6.66 -16.32 19.61
C TRP A 288 -5.79 -16.91 18.49
N GLN A 289 -6.40 -17.44 17.42
CA GLN A 289 -5.66 -17.81 16.20
C GLN A 289 -5.07 -16.58 15.49
N LEU A 290 -5.81 -15.46 15.45
CA LEU A 290 -5.29 -14.20 14.92
C LEU A 290 -4.12 -13.68 15.76
N LEU A 291 -4.20 -13.69 17.09
CA LEU A 291 -3.08 -13.29 17.94
C LEU A 291 -1.84 -14.18 17.72
N LYS A 292 -2.05 -15.48 17.50
CA LYS A 292 -0.97 -16.41 17.13
C LYS A 292 -0.34 -16.04 15.79
N LEU A 293 -1.16 -15.68 14.79
CA LEU A 293 -0.66 -15.13 13.53
C LEU A 293 0.14 -13.83 13.75
N MET A 294 -0.35 -12.91 14.58
CA MET A 294 0.32 -11.64 14.87
C MET A 294 1.65 -11.82 15.62
N TYR A 295 1.75 -12.88 16.43
CA TYR A 295 2.98 -13.29 17.11
C TYR A 295 4.06 -13.81 16.13
N GLN A 296 3.64 -14.45 15.05
CA GLN A 296 4.54 -15.02 14.03
C GLN A 296 4.83 -14.05 12.88
N ALA A 297 3.88 -13.20 12.52
CA ALA A 297 4.00 -12.30 11.38
C ALA A 297 5.14 -11.27 11.58
N PRO A 298 6.02 -11.07 10.58
CA PRO A 298 7.22 -10.24 10.74
C PRO A 298 6.90 -8.80 11.13
N VAL A 299 5.78 -8.25 10.65
CA VAL A 299 5.39 -6.85 10.87
C VAL A 299 4.96 -6.55 12.30
N THR A 300 4.40 -7.53 13.01
CA THR A 300 3.81 -7.35 14.36
C THR A 300 4.52 -8.17 15.44
N SER A 301 5.30 -9.18 15.05
CA SER A 301 5.93 -10.15 15.95
C SER A 301 6.81 -9.52 17.00
N ALA A 302 7.63 -8.52 16.65
CA ALA A 302 8.52 -7.87 17.60
C ALA A 302 7.76 -7.22 18.77
N TYR A 303 6.67 -6.51 18.47
CA TYR A 303 5.83 -5.85 19.47
C TYR A 303 5.10 -6.88 20.34
N HIS A 304 4.49 -7.90 19.72
CA HIS A 304 3.75 -8.94 20.44
C HIS A 304 4.65 -9.79 21.33
N ARG A 305 5.82 -10.19 20.83
CA ARG A 305 6.82 -10.94 21.61
C ARG A 305 7.30 -10.16 22.82
N ASN A 306 7.51 -8.85 22.67
CA ASN A 306 7.91 -8.00 23.78
C ASN A 306 6.82 -7.94 24.87
N VAL A 307 5.55 -7.79 24.49
CA VAL A 307 4.43 -7.78 25.44
C VAL A 307 4.31 -9.14 26.13
N TRP A 308 4.37 -10.26 25.39
CA TRP A 308 4.35 -11.61 25.96
C TRP A 308 5.53 -11.88 26.90
N ALA A 309 6.74 -11.41 26.56
CA ALA A 309 7.90 -11.53 27.42
C ALA A 309 7.71 -10.74 28.72
N THR A 310 7.13 -9.54 28.64
CA THR A 310 6.82 -8.70 29.81
C THR A 310 5.78 -9.38 30.71
N ILE A 311 4.70 -9.91 30.13
CA ILE A 311 3.69 -10.69 30.86
C ILE A 311 4.34 -11.90 31.54
N GLY A 312 5.17 -12.66 30.81
CA GLY A 312 5.86 -13.82 31.36
C GLY A 312 6.72 -13.46 32.57
N ARG A 313 7.57 -12.43 32.46
CA ARG A 313 8.42 -11.98 33.56
C ARG A 313 7.63 -11.53 34.79
N THR A 314 6.49 -10.88 34.58
CA THR A 314 5.65 -10.42 35.69
C THR A 314 4.89 -11.57 36.33
N PHE A 315 4.21 -12.41 35.56
CA PHE A 315 3.23 -13.37 36.08
C PHE A 315 3.80 -14.73 36.47
N ILE A 316 4.80 -15.26 35.76
CA ILE A 316 5.41 -16.56 36.06
C ILE A 316 5.89 -16.68 37.51
N PRO A 317 6.62 -15.70 38.11
CA PRO A 317 7.04 -15.82 39.50
C PRO A 317 5.88 -15.82 40.50
N PHE A 318 4.78 -15.10 40.20
CA PHE A 318 3.59 -15.13 41.05
C PHE A 318 2.84 -16.47 40.95
N ILE A 319 2.77 -17.05 39.76
CA ILE A 319 2.09 -18.33 39.52
C ILE A 319 2.81 -19.45 40.29
N HIS A 320 4.14 -19.53 40.18
CA HIS A 320 4.90 -20.52 40.94
C HIS A 320 4.77 -20.34 42.46
N ARG A 321 4.59 -19.10 42.94
CA ARG A 321 4.44 -18.81 44.37
C ARG A 321 3.04 -19.09 44.92
N TYR A 322 1.99 -18.75 44.17
CA TYR A 322 0.61 -18.74 44.70
C TYR A 322 -0.33 -19.76 44.05
N ALA A 323 -0.01 -20.28 42.86
CA ALA A 323 -0.88 -21.17 42.11
C ALA A 323 -0.10 -22.21 41.27
N PRO A 324 0.75 -23.06 41.89
CA PRO A 324 1.58 -24.03 41.16
C PRO A 324 0.76 -25.07 40.39
N PHE A 325 -0.52 -25.28 40.75
CA PHE A 325 -1.43 -26.15 40.00
C PHE A 325 -1.69 -25.66 38.56
N LEU A 326 -1.44 -24.37 38.26
CA LEU A 326 -1.59 -23.81 36.92
C LEU A 326 -0.40 -24.13 35.99
N ASP A 327 0.72 -24.65 36.49
CA ASP A 327 1.90 -24.93 35.67
C ASP A 327 1.60 -25.97 34.57
N GLY A 328 0.81 -26.99 34.91
CA GLY A 328 0.32 -28.00 33.96
C GLY A 328 -0.46 -27.39 32.78
N PRO A 329 -1.62 -26.74 33.02
CA PRO A 329 -2.42 -26.15 31.94
C PRO A 329 -1.67 -25.04 31.20
N ILE A 330 -0.85 -24.23 31.87
CA ILE A 330 -0.04 -23.20 31.21
C ILE A 330 0.96 -23.83 30.23
N SER A 331 1.66 -24.90 30.63
CA SER A 331 2.59 -25.58 29.74
C SER A 331 1.89 -26.19 28.51
N ALA A 332 0.66 -26.70 28.68
CA ALA A 332 -0.15 -27.20 27.57
C ALA A 332 -0.55 -26.08 26.59
N VAL A 333 -0.98 -24.92 27.12
CA VAL A 333 -1.30 -23.73 26.31
C VAL A 333 -0.07 -23.21 25.58
N GLN A 334 1.09 -23.14 26.25
CA GLN A 334 2.35 -22.74 25.62
C GLN A 334 2.72 -23.68 24.46
N ARG A 335 2.60 -24.99 24.64
CA ARG A 335 2.84 -25.96 23.55
C ARG A 335 1.89 -25.73 22.37
N TRP A 336 0.62 -25.44 22.62
CA TRP A 336 -0.33 -25.11 21.56
C TRP A 336 -0.02 -23.79 20.86
N TRP A 337 0.49 -22.80 21.60
CA TRP A 337 0.86 -21.48 21.08
C TRP A 337 2.08 -21.54 20.15
N PHE A 338 3.07 -22.36 20.50
CA PHE A 338 4.34 -22.46 19.76
C PHE A 338 4.38 -23.51 18.65
N ARG A 339 3.46 -24.49 18.64
CA ARG A 339 3.22 -25.34 17.46
C ARG A 339 2.61 -24.51 16.34
#